data_AF-A0A9P9WN73-F1
#
_entry.id   AF-A0A9P9WN73-F1
#
_cell.length_a   1.000
_cell.length_b   1.000
_cell.length_c   1.000
_cell.angle_alpha   90.00
_cell.angle_beta   90.00
_cell.angle_gamma   90.00
#
_symmetry.space_group_name_H-M   'P 1'
#
loop_
_entity.id
_entity.type
_entity.pdbx_description
1 polymer ?
#
loop_
_entity_poly.entity_id
_entity_poly.type
_entity_poly.pdbx_seq_one_letter_code
_entity_poly.pdbx_strand_id
1 'polypeptide(L)'
;MRSRPAPDVLRAIKQWFVDLKRLPGGGEEASGVWQMTADDRKEFYKRIPEHLVVRERDDMKYLYRKHGWPNNFDGAAFNADRARLEARCNAVSDFNDIREKVQRQQSTMEWINRDLLKHRNEMQAAESDDTRLAAEWELRKLEIIRDRSLRTHQEERLELERVFPSGRNLLEDELYLGESENLERTLDWLERSLKNSKKREPGLGKKESNNLYLLEAQHVRVRRALDECRADLGQRGLTPRTWVPENVNFTRSQQWRREIRTHELPSKQQFLDQLPVNATATRQAVQADIDRTQKGLEDSLEKDKTIIRLHADKGEPIKGYETVECLKD
;
A
#
# COMPACT_ATOMS: atom_id res chain seq x y z
N MET A 1 -45.84 -21.53 -17.55
CA MET A 1 -44.45 -22.05 -17.59
C MET A 1 -44.50 -23.56 -17.44
N ARG A 2 -43.90 -24.34 -18.35
CA ARG A 2 -43.81 -25.81 -18.18
C ARG A 2 -42.77 -26.11 -17.11
N SER A 3 -43.21 -26.66 -15.98
CA SER A 3 -42.33 -27.10 -14.90
C SER A 3 -41.41 -28.21 -15.41
N ARG A 4 -40.10 -28.08 -15.17
CA ARG A 4 -39.14 -29.14 -15.53
C ARG A 4 -39.28 -30.32 -14.56
N PRO A 5 -39.13 -31.57 -15.02
CA PRO A 5 -39.08 -32.72 -14.12
C PRO A 5 -37.98 -32.56 -13.07
N ALA A 6 -38.30 -32.80 -11.80
CA ALA A 6 -37.34 -32.67 -10.70
C ALA A 6 -36.03 -33.47 -10.90
N PRO A 7 -36.04 -34.70 -11.47
CA PRO A 7 -34.81 -35.43 -11.76
C PRO A 7 -33.88 -34.71 -12.74
N ASP A 8 -34.43 -34.01 -13.74
CA ASP A 8 -33.64 -33.28 -14.74
C ASP A 8 -33.00 -32.03 -14.13
N VAL A 9 -33.69 -31.40 -13.17
CA VAL A 9 -33.16 -30.27 -12.39
C VAL A 9 -32.01 -30.75 -11.50
N LEU A 10 -32.18 -31.87 -10.79
CA LEU A 10 -31.14 -32.44 -9.94
C LEU A 10 -29.90 -32.88 -10.73
N ARG A 11 -30.09 -33.50 -11.90
CA ARG A 11 -28.97 -33.83 -12.80
C ARG A 11 -28.25 -32.57 -13.28
N ALA A 12 -28.98 -31.50 -13.60
CA ALA A 12 -28.38 -30.22 -13.98
C ALA A 12 -27.60 -29.58 -12.81
N ILE A 13 -28.13 -29.60 -11.59
CA ILE A 13 -27.44 -29.07 -10.39
C ILE A 13 -26.16 -29.87 -10.12
N LYS A 14 -26.23 -31.20 -10.17
CA LYS A 14 -25.05 -32.06 -10.05
C LYS A 14 -24.01 -31.72 -11.12
N GLN A 15 -24.44 -31.58 -12.37
CA GLN A 15 -23.56 -31.20 -13.47
C GLN A 15 -22.95 -29.81 -13.26
N TRP A 16 -23.71 -28.84 -12.74
CA TRP A 16 -23.20 -27.50 -12.45
C TRP A 16 -22.13 -27.49 -11.36
N PHE A 17 -22.27 -28.35 -10.36
CA PHE A 17 -21.30 -28.54 -9.29
C PHE A 17 -20.01 -29.21 -9.81
N VAL A 18 -20.14 -30.26 -10.63
CA VAL A 18 -19.00 -30.95 -11.25
C VAL A 18 -18.25 -30.02 -12.21
N ASP A 19 -18.98 -29.28 -13.04
CA ASP A 19 -18.41 -28.37 -14.04
C ASP A 19 -17.92 -27.04 -13.46
N LEU A 20 -18.13 -26.81 -12.16
CA LEU A 20 -17.85 -25.54 -11.49
C LEU A 20 -18.50 -24.35 -12.23
N LYS A 21 -19.74 -24.52 -12.72
CA LYS A 21 -20.50 -23.42 -13.36
C LYS A 21 -20.70 -22.25 -12.39
N ARG A 22 -20.86 -22.57 -11.10
CA ARG A 22 -20.67 -21.66 -9.96
C ARG A 22 -19.56 -22.24 -9.09
N LEU A 23 -18.64 -21.39 -8.63
CA LEU A 23 -17.56 -21.83 -7.75
C LEU A 23 -18.13 -22.07 -6.34
N PRO A 24 -17.85 -23.23 -5.70
CA PRO A 24 -18.16 -23.44 -4.30
C PRO A 24 -17.47 -22.38 -3.45
N GLY A 25 -18.16 -21.82 -2.46
CA GLY A 25 -17.61 -20.81 -1.55
C GLY A 25 -17.64 -19.35 -2.03
N GLY A 26 -18.22 -19.05 -3.20
CA GLY A 26 -18.34 -17.68 -3.75
C GLY A 26 -19.72 -17.01 -3.56
N GLY A 27 -20.33 -17.14 -2.38
CA GLY A 27 -21.59 -16.46 -2.05
C GLY A 27 -21.38 -15.02 -1.56
N GLU A 28 -22.46 -14.28 -1.31
CA GLU A 28 -22.42 -12.89 -0.80
C GLU A 28 -21.64 -12.73 0.52
N GLU A 29 -21.51 -13.81 1.31
CA GLU A 29 -20.76 -13.82 2.58
C GLU A 29 -19.30 -14.33 2.46
N ALA A 30 -18.80 -14.54 1.25
CA ALA A 30 -17.44 -15.04 1.06
C ALA A 30 -16.39 -13.92 1.23
N SER A 31 -15.28 -14.19 1.94
CA SER A 31 -14.20 -13.21 2.16
C SER A 31 -13.61 -12.65 0.84
N GLY A 32 -13.04 -11.44 0.88
CA GLY A 32 -12.67 -10.57 -0.25
C GLY A 32 -12.12 -11.20 -1.54
N VAL A 33 -11.38 -12.30 -1.48
CA VAL A 33 -10.89 -13.05 -2.67
C VAL A 33 -12.03 -13.63 -3.53
N TRP A 34 -13.20 -13.88 -2.93
CA TRP A 34 -14.38 -14.39 -3.63
C TRP A 34 -15.31 -13.28 -4.17
N GLN A 35 -15.20 -12.07 -3.62
CA GLN A 35 -16.13 -10.96 -3.85
C GLN A 35 -15.73 -9.99 -4.95
N MET A 36 -14.50 -10.04 -5.47
CA MET A 36 -14.16 -9.20 -6.63
C MET A 36 -15.13 -9.53 -7.76
N THR A 37 -15.88 -8.55 -8.27
CA THR A 37 -16.83 -8.78 -9.35
C THR A 37 -16.08 -9.06 -10.65
N ALA A 38 -16.76 -9.57 -11.69
CA ALA A 38 -16.11 -9.76 -12.99
C ALA A 38 -15.60 -8.42 -13.59
N ASP A 39 -16.22 -7.30 -13.20
CA ASP A 39 -15.89 -5.97 -13.68
C ASP A 39 -14.74 -5.34 -12.88
N ASP A 40 -14.70 -5.50 -11.55
CA ASP A 40 -13.55 -5.10 -10.71
C ASP A 40 -12.27 -5.84 -11.13
N ARG A 41 -12.41 -7.10 -11.54
CA ARG A 41 -11.30 -7.95 -12.02
C ARG A 41 -10.78 -7.52 -13.39
N LYS A 42 -11.66 -7.21 -14.35
CA LYS A 42 -11.24 -6.76 -15.68
C LYS A 42 -10.37 -5.51 -15.62
N GLU A 43 -10.67 -4.58 -14.71
CA GLU A 43 -9.91 -3.35 -14.58
C GLU A 43 -8.58 -3.58 -13.84
N PHE A 44 -8.56 -4.46 -12.83
CA PHE A 44 -7.34 -4.89 -12.14
C PHE A 44 -6.35 -5.60 -13.10
N TYR A 45 -6.84 -6.52 -13.94
CA TYR A 45 -6.01 -7.31 -14.85
C TYR A 45 -5.52 -6.58 -16.10
N LYS A 46 -6.13 -5.46 -16.50
CA LYS A 46 -5.61 -4.62 -17.61
C LYS A 46 -4.19 -4.09 -17.34
N ARG A 47 -3.77 -4.02 -16.07
CA ARG A 47 -2.49 -3.43 -15.65
C ARG A 47 -1.35 -4.44 -15.50
N ILE A 48 -1.66 -5.74 -15.65
CA ILE A 48 -0.72 -6.85 -15.51
C ILE A 48 -0.33 -7.34 -16.92
N PRO A 49 0.96 -7.54 -17.23
CA PRO A 49 1.36 -8.13 -18.50
C PRO A 49 0.63 -9.46 -18.75
N GLU A 50 0.09 -9.67 -19.95
CA GLU A 50 -0.84 -10.79 -20.25
C GLU A 50 -0.30 -12.18 -19.89
N HIS A 51 1.03 -12.36 -19.92
CA HIS A 51 1.72 -13.60 -19.55
C HIS A 51 1.85 -13.82 -18.02
N LEU A 52 1.57 -12.80 -17.21
CA LEU A 52 1.55 -12.84 -15.74
C LEU A 52 0.13 -12.69 -15.18
N VAL A 53 -0.87 -12.52 -16.06
CA VAL A 53 -2.28 -12.48 -15.68
C VAL A 53 -2.67 -13.86 -15.19
N VAL A 54 -2.69 -14.00 -13.87
CA VAL A 54 -3.44 -15.01 -13.14
C VAL A 54 -4.91 -14.81 -13.50
N ARG A 55 -5.47 -15.64 -14.40
CA ARG A 55 -6.89 -15.62 -14.75
C ARG A 55 -7.70 -16.28 -13.63
N GLU A 56 -7.88 -15.57 -12.52
CA GLU A 56 -8.49 -16.03 -11.26
C GLU A 56 -9.68 -17.01 -11.38
N ARG A 57 -10.60 -16.85 -12.34
CA ARG A 57 -11.73 -17.78 -12.50
C ARG A 57 -11.31 -19.12 -13.10
N ASP A 58 -10.43 -19.08 -14.10
CA ASP A 58 -9.87 -20.28 -14.71
C ASP A 58 -8.82 -20.90 -13.78
N ASP A 59 -8.11 -20.07 -13.00
CA ASP A 59 -7.16 -20.51 -11.98
C ASP A 59 -7.86 -21.13 -10.77
N MET A 60 -8.98 -20.60 -10.29
CA MET A 60 -9.74 -21.24 -9.21
C MET A 60 -10.38 -22.55 -9.67
N LYS A 61 -10.92 -22.62 -10.90
CA LYS A 61 -11.38 -23.88 -11.48
C LYS A 61 -10.23 -24.87 -11.65
N TYR A 62 -9.08 -24.38 -12.09
CA TYR A 62 -7.87 -25.17 -12.20
C TYR A 62 -7.43 -25.69 -10.83
N LEU A 63 -7.40 -24.87 -9.77
CA LEU A 63 -7.08 -25.30 -8.41
C LEU A 63 -8.07 -26.37 -7.93
N TYR A 64 -9.38 -26.17 -8.09
CA TYR A 64 -10.36 -27.20 -7.73
C TYR A 64 -10.05 -28.53 -8.43
N ARG A 65 -9.78 -28.51 -9.74
CA ARG A 65 -9.44 -29.70 -10.53
C ARG A 65 -8.09 -30.30 -10.14
N LYS A 66 -7.06 -29.47 -9.95
CA LYS A 66 -5.69 -29.84 -9.53
C LYS A 66 -5.74 -30.64 -8.24
N HIS A 67 -6.63 -30.28 -7.33
CA HIS A 67 -6.78 -30.94 -6.04
C HIS A 67 -7.89 -31.98 -6.03
N GLY A 68 -8.31 -32.53 -7.18
CA GLY A 68 -9.15 -33.74 -7.22
C GLY A 68 -10.66 -33.49 -7.15
N TRP A 69 -11.13 -32.26 -7.36
CA TRP A 69 -12.56 -32.00 -7.52
C TRP A 69 -13.17 -32.78 -8.70
N PRO A 70 -14.37 -33.36 -8.55
CA PRO A 70 -15.26 -33.32 -7.38
C PRO A 70 -15.10 -34.50 -6.40
N ASN A 71 -14.31 -35.53 -6.74
CA ASN A 71 -14.38 -36.83 -6.04
C ASN A 71 -13.34 -36.98 -4.93
N ASN A 72 -12.07 -36.65 -5.22
CA ASN A 72 -10.92 -36.87 -4.34
C ASN A 72 -10.34 -35.52 -3.90
N PHE A 73 -11.21 -34.63 -3.41
CA PHE A 73 -10.82 -33.24 -3.16
C PHE A 73 -9.89 -33.10 -1.95
N ASP A 74 -8.64 -32.74 -2.19
CA ASP A 74 -7.69 -32.35 -1.14
C ASP A 74 -7.90 -30.89 -0.76
N GLY A 75 -8.79 -30.66 0.21
CA GLY A 75 -9.09 -29.33 0.71
C GLY A 75 -7.91 -28.63 1.39
N ALA A 76 -6.93 -29.38 1.91
CA ALA A 76 -5.78 -28.79 2.58
C ALA A 76 -4.76 -28.26 1.56
N ALA A 77 -4.42 -29.07 0.55
CA ALA A 77 -3.56 -28.64 -0.55
C ALA A 77 -4.21 -27.50 -1.37
N PHE A 78 -5.53 -27.58 -1.63
CA PHE A 78 -6.27 -26.50 -2.29
C PHE A 78 -6.17 -25.19 -1.52
N ASN A 79 -6.31 -25.23 -0.20
CA ASN A 79 -6.24 -24.03 0.61
C ASN A 79 -4.83 -23.42 0.63
N ALA A 80 -3.79 -24.25 0.64
CA ALA A 80 -2.40 -23.79 0.53
C ALA A 80 -2.18 -23.07 -0.82
N ASP A 81 -2.50 -23.71 -1.94
CA ASP A 81 -2.36 -23.11 -3.26
C ASP A 81 -3.22 -21.85 -3.45
N ARG A 82 -4.41 -21.79 -2.82
CA ARG A 82 -5.22 -20.57 -2.78
C ARG A 82 -4.51 -19.43 -2.06
N ALA A 83 -3.85 -19.70 -0.93
CA ALA A 83 -3.09 -18.68 -0.21
C ALA A 83 -1.87 -18.21 -1.02
N ARG A 84 -1.20 -19.13 -1.74
CA ARG A 84 -0.13 -18.79 -2.68
C ARG A 84 -0.63 -17.90 -3.82
N LEU A 85 -1.80 -18.22 -4.39
CA LEU A 85 -2.43 -17.41 -5.43
C LEU A 85 -2.72 -15.98 -4.96
N GLU A 86 -3.31 -15.84 -3.77
CA GLU A 86 -3.60 -14.54 -3.14
C GLU A 86 -2.32 -13.74 -2.91
N ALA A 87 -1.25 -14.39 -2.42
CA ALA A 87 0.04 -13.75 -2.22
C ALA A 87 0.70 -13.28 -3.53
N ARG A 88 0.56 -14.04 -4.63
CA ARG A 88 1.01 -13.60 -5.97
C ARG A 88 0.24 -12.39 -6.47
N CYS A 89 -1.09 -12.39 -6.33
CA CYS A 89 -1.91 -11.24 -6.72
C CYS A 89 -1.48 -9.97 -5.95
N ASN A 90 -1.23 -10.11 -4.65
CA ASN A 90 -0.74 -9.01 -3.82
C ASN A 90 0.66 -8.55 -4.27
N ALA A 91 1.58 -9.46 -4.58
CA ALA A 91 2.91 -9.11 -5.09
C ALA A 91 2.84 -8.30 -6.40
N VAL A 92 1.90 -8.64 -7.28
CA VAL A 92 1.67 -7.89 -8.52
C VAL A 92 1.07 -6.51 -8.23
N SER A 93 0.15 -6.41 -7.24
CA SER A 93 -0.38 -5.13 -6.78
C SER A 93 0.74 -4.26 -6.20
N ASP A 94 1.56 -4.81 -5.32
CA ASP A 94 2.70 -4.12 -4.70
C ASP A 94 3.67 -3.59 -5.78
N PHE A 95 3.98 -4.39 -6.81
CA PHE A 95 4.78 -3.96 -7.97
C PHE A 95 4.15 -2.76 -8.70
N ASN A 96 2.86 -2.87 -9.04
CA ASN A 96 2.16 -1.82 -9.76
C ASN A 96 2.07 -0.53 -8.94
N ASP A 97 1.81 -0.62 -7.64
CA ASP A 97 1.73 0.53 -6.74
C ASP A 97 3.06 1.29 -6.68
N ILE A 98 4.19 0.57 -6.54
CA ILE A 98 5.53 1.20 -6.52
C ILE A 98 5.83 1.82 -7.89
N ARG A 99 5.54 1.12 -9.00
CA ARG A 99 5.74 1.65 -10.35
C ARG A 99 4.91 2.91 -10.60
N GLU A 100 3.65 2.91 -10.18
CA GLU A 100 2.75 4.07 -10.31
C GLU A 100 3.21 5.24 -9.43
N LYS A 101 3.77 4.99 -8.23
CA LYS A 101 4.40 6.04 -7.40
C LYS A 101 5.56 6.70 -8.17
N VAL A 102 6.50 5.90 -8.69
CA VAL A 102 7.65 6.39 -9.48
C VAL A 102 7.19 7.24 -10.66
N GLN A 103 6.18 6.77 -11.41
CA GLN A 103 5.62 7.49 -12.56
C GLN A 103 4.93 8.80 -12.14
N ARG A 104 4.16 8.80 -11.05
CA ARG A 104 3.54 10.02 -10.52
C ARG A 104 4.58 11.06 -10.12
N GLN A 105 5.69 10.64 -9.52
CA GLN A 105 6.77 11.57 -9.19
C GLN A 105 7.43 12.14 -10.43
N GLN A 106 7.61 11.34 -11.49
CA GLN A 106 8.13 11.83 -12.76
C GLN A 106 7.21 12.91 -13.36
N SER A 107 5.90 12.66 -13.43
CA SER A 107 4.93 13.67 -13.90
C SER A 107 4.91 14.92 -13.00
N THR A 108 5.07 14.75 -11.69
CA THR A 108 5.17 15.87 -10.74
C THR A 108 6.40 16.73 -11.05
N MET A 109 7.55 16.12 -11.31
CA MET A 109 8.77 16.83 -11.69
C MET A 109 8.63 17.58 -13.02
N GLU A 110 7.95 16.98 -14.01
CA GLU A 110 7.65 17.65 -15.29
C GLU A 110 6.77 18.89 -15.10
N TRP A 111 5.75 18.79 -14.24
CA TRP A 111 4.90 19.93 -13.87
C TRP A 111 5.71 21.02 -13.15
N ILE A 112 6.50 20.67 -12.14
CA ILE A 112 7.35 21.62 -11.41
C ILE A 112 8.31 22.34 -12.35
N ASN A 113 8.96 21.62 -13.27
CA ASN A 113 9.91 22.22 -14.21
C ASN A 113 9.23 23.22 -15.16
N ARG A 114 7.99 22.93 -15.59
CA ARG A 114 7.19 23.85 -16.40
C ARG A 114 6.86 25.13 -15.64
N ASP A 115 6.43 25.01 -14.40
CA ASP A 115 6.04 26.16 -13.58
C ASP A 115 7.27 26.98 -13.15
N LEU A 116 8.42 26.33 -12.91
CA LEU A 116 9.70 27.02 -12.71
C LEU A 116 10.06 27.89 -13.92
N LEU A 117 9.89 27.39 -15.14
CA LEU A 117 10.15 28.17 -16.35
C LEU A 117 9.16 29.35 -16.47
N LYS A 118 7.87 29.11 -16.19
CA LYS A 118 6.83 30.13 -16.21
C LYS A 118 7.19 31.29 -15.26
N HIS A 119 7.47 31.01 -13.99
CA HIS A 119 7.77 32.05 -13.01
C HIS A 119 9.13 32.73 -13.24
N ARG A 120 10.10 32.04 -13.86
CA ARG A 120 11.33 32.70 -14.34
C ARG A 120 11.05 33.74 -15.42
N ASN A 121 10.16 33.43 -16.35
CA ASN A 121 9.76 34.38 -17.39
C ASN A 121 8.95 35.55 -16.81
N GLU A 122 8.04 35.28 -15.87
CA GLU A 122 7.29 36.33 -15.16
C GLU A 122 8.22 37.26 -14.38
N MET A 123 9.24 36.71 -13.71
CA MET A 123 10.25 37.50 -12.99
C MET A 123 11.07 38.39 -13.95
N GLN A 124 11.38 37.93 -15.16
CA GLN A 124 12.09 38.72 -16.18
C GLN A 124 11.21 39.79 -16.83
N ALA A 125 9.91 39.51 -16.97
CA ALA A 125 8.92 40.41 -17.57
C ALA A 125 8.26 41.37 -16.55
N ALA A 126 8.64 41.30 -15.28
CA ALA A 126 8.03 42.07 -14.21
C ALA A 126 8.28 43.58 -14.40
N GLU A 127 7.19 44.35 -14.43
CA GLU A 127 7.22 45.80 -14.58
C GLU A 127 7.41 46.54 -13.25
N SER A 128 7.23 45.84 -12.12
CA SER A 128 7.37 46.40 -10.78
C SER A 128 8.17 45.49 -9.84
N ASP A 129 8.80 46.08 -8.83
CA ASP A 129 9.53 45.32 -7.82
C ASP A 129 8.64 44.32 -7.07
N ASP A 130 7.40 44.69 -6.76
CA ASP A 130 6.46 43.79 -6.07
C ASP A 130 6.09 42.58 -6.95
N THR A 131 5.83 42.79 -8.25
CA THR A 131 5.55 41.67 -9.17
C THR A 131 6.77 40.77 -9.38
N ARG A 132 7.98 41.36 -9.44
CA ARG A 132 9.24 40.61 -9.53
C ARG A 132 9.46 39.76 -8.27
N LEU A 133 9.25 40.34 -7.09
CA LEU A 133 9.44 39.66 -5.80
C LEU A 133 8.38 38.59 -5.56
N ALA A 134 7.14 38.80 -6.02
CA ALA A 134 6.10 37.77 -6.01
C ALA A 134 6.49 36.56 -6.89
N ALA A 135 7.02 36.80 -8.09
CA ALA A 135 7.52 35.73 -8.95
C ALA A 135 8.73 35.01 -8.35
N GLU A 136 9.65 35.75 -7.70
CA GLU A 136 10.78 35.16 -6.97
C GLU A 136 10.29 34.25 -5.82
N TRP A 137 9.23 34.65 -5.11
CA TRP A 137 8.65 33.84 -4.06
C TRP A 137 8.05 32.53 -4.58
N GLU A 138 7.31 32.57 -5.69
CA GLU A 138 6.77 31.36 -6.32
C GLU A 138 7.88 30.41 -6.78
N LEU A 139 8.98 30.95 -7.33
CA LEU A 139 10.16 30.15 -7.69
C LEU A 139 10.74 29.41 -6.49
N ARG A 140 10.95 30.10 -5.37
CA ARG A 140 11.49 29.48 -4.15
C ARG A 140 10.61 28.36 -3.63
N LYS A 141 9.28 28.56 -3.62
CA LYS A 141 8.34 27.51 -3.22
C LYS A 141 8.47 26.27 -4.12
N LEU A 142 8.53 26.48 -5.43
CA LEU A 142 8.68 25.38 -6.39
C LEU A 142 10.03 24.68 -6.26
N GLU A 143 11.11 25.38 -5.94
CA GLU A 143 12.43 24.76 -5.68
C GLU A 143 12.40 23.86 -4.45
N ILE A 144 11.76 24.28 -3.36
CA ILE A 144 11.57 23.44 -2.16
C ILE A 144 10.76 22.19 -2.49
N ILE A 145 9.67 22.34 -3.24
CA ILE A 145 8.85 21.20 -3.69
C ILE A 145 9.66 20.28 -4.60
N ARG A 146 10.43 20.84 -5.55
CA ARG A 146 11.29 20.09 -6.46
C ARG A 146 12.27 19.22 -5.70
N ASP A 147 12.98 19.78 -4.73
CA ASP A 147 14.02 19.06 -4.01
C ASP A 147 13.43 17.94 -3.15
N ARG A 148 12.23 18.14 -2.58
CA ARG A 148 11.47 17.08 -1.89
C ARG A 148 10.98 15.98 -2.82
N SER A 149 10.42 16.36 -3.96
CA SER A 149 9.96 15.44 -4.99
C SER A 149 11.13 14.64 -5.57
N LEU A 150 12.31 15.24 -5.74
CA LEU A 150 13.51 14.55 -6.20
C LEU A 150 13.98 13.50 -5.20
N ARG A 151 14.06 13.84 -3.91
CA ARG A 151 14.39 12.86 -2.86
C ARG A 151 13.41 11.70 -2.84
N THR A 152 12.11 12.01 -2.83
CA THR A 152 11.04 11.01 -2.87
C THR A 152 11.12 10.13 -4.10
N HIS A 153 11.37 10.71 -5.27
CA HIS A 153 11.52 9.97 -6.52
C HIS A 153 12.71 9.01 -6.46
N GLN A 154 13.84 9.45 -5.90
CA GLN A 154 15.02 8.60 -5.71
C GLN A 154 14.74 7.45 -4.75
N GLU A 155 14.09 7.72 -3.61
CA GLU A 155 13.69 6.70 -2.65
C GLU A 155 12.78 5.64 -3.28
N GLU A 156 11.72 6.06 -3.96
CA GLU A 156 10.76 5.16 -4.62
C GLU A 156 11.40 4.38 -5.78
N ARG A 157 12.36 4.98 -6.49
CA ARG A 157 13.13 4.28 -7.52
C ARG A 157 14.06 3.23 -6.93
N LEU A 158 14.78 3.56 -5.87
CA LEU A 158 15.64 2.60 -5.17
C LEU A 158 14.81 1.48 -4.56
N GLU A 159 13.61 1.78 -4.06
CA GLU A 159 12.66 0.76 -3.61
C GLU A 159 12.22 -0.16 -4.75
N LEU A 160 11.85 0.41 -5.92
CA LEU A 160 11.52 -0.39 -7.10
C LEU A 160 12.69 -1.27 -7.53
N GLU A 161 13.91 -0.73 -7.63
CA GLU A 161 15.11 -1.49 -8.01
C GLU A 161 15.47 -2.56 -6.96
N ARG A 162 15.20 -2.31 -5.68
CA ARG A 162 15.43 -3.27 -4.59
C ARG A 162 14.43 -4.42 -4.60
N VAL A 163 13.14 -4.11 -4.77
CA VAL A 163 12.05 -5.10 -4.68
C VAL A 163 11.80 -5.77 -6.03
N PHE A 164 12.08 -5.09 -7.14
CA PHE A 164 11.86 -5.60 -8.49
C PHE A 164 13.02 -5.13 -9.39
N PRO A 165 14.21 -5.79 -9.29
CA PRO A 165 15.41 -5.43 -10.05
C PRO A 165 15.22 -5.29 -11.57
N SER A 166 14.28 -6.03 -12.14
CA SER A 166 13.88 -5.93 -13.55
C SER A 166 13.24 -4.57 -13.92
N GLY A 167 12.83 -3.79 -12.92
CA GLY A 167 12.29 -2.44 -13.01
C GLY A 167 10.94 -2.39 -13.72
N ARG A 168 10.97 -2.32 -15.06
CA ARG A 168 9.77 -2.05 -15.87
C ARG A 168 8.83 -3.25 -16.01
N ASN A 169 9.36 -4.47 -15.90
CA ASN A 169 8.63 -5.71 -16.16
C ASN A 169 8.84 -6.69 -15.01
N LEU A 170 7.79 -7.00 -14.26
CA LEU A 170 7.83 -8.05 -13.25
C LEU A 170 8.24 -9.39 -13.88
N LEU A 171 9.32 -10.00 -13.41
CA LEU A 171 9.75 -11.32 -13.85
C LEU A 171 9.08 -12.43 -13.02
N GLU A 172 9.07 -13.65 -13.56
CA GLU A 172 8.51 -14.81 -12.88
C GLU A 172 9.22 -15.06 -11.53
N ASP A 173 10.55 -15.05 -11.49
CA ASP A 173 11.30 -15.27 -10.24
C ASP A 173 11.06 -14.17 -9.20
N GLU A 174 10.83 -12.93 -9.66
CA GLU A 174 10.46 -11.82 -8.76
C GLU A 174 9.05 -11.98 -8.21
N LEU A 175 8.15 -12.58 -8.98
CA LEU A 175 6.80 -12.94 -8.52
C LEU A 175 6.86 -14.01 -7.43
N TYR A 176 7.74 -15.03 -7.56
CA TYR A 176 7.95 -16.03 -6.50
C TYR A 176 8.56 -15.43 -5.24
N LEU A 177 9.49 -14.49 -5.38
CA LEU A 177 10.04 -13.75 -4.23
C LEU A 177 8.97 -12.89 -3.54
N GLY A 178 8.16 -12.18 -4.32
CA GLY A 178 7.05 -11.38 -3.82
C GLY A 178 5.93 -12.21 -3.18
N GLU A 179 5.66 -13.41 -3.71
CA GLU A 179 4.75 -14.39 -3.12
C GLU A 179 5.21 -14.78 -1.70
N SER A 180 6.49 -15.15 -1.55
CA SER A 180 7.06 -15.50 -0.25
C SER A 180 6.98 -14.33 0.74
N GLU A 181 7.35 -13.13 0.31
CA GLU A 181 7.30 -11.92 1.16
C GLU A 181 5.86 -11.61 1.62
N ASN A 182 4.88 -11.76 0.72
CA ASN A 182 3.47 -11.60 1.05
C ASN A 182 2.97 -12.65 2.04
N LEU A 183 3.34 -13.92 1.86
CA LEU A 183 2.99 -15.00 2.78
C LEU A 183 3.59 -14.77 4.18
N GLU A 184 4.85 -14.31 4.26
CA GLU A 184 5.49 -13.95 5.53
C GLU A 184 4.76 -12.79 6.23
N ARG A 185 4.43 -11.73 5.48
CA ARG A 185 3.66 -10.58 5.99
C ARG A 185 2.30 -11.00 6.53
N THR A 186 1.56 -11.84 5.79
CA THR A 186 0.26 -12.37 6.23
C THR A 186 0.39 -13.22 7.49
N LEU A 187 1.46 -14.01 7.58
CA LEU A 187 1.71 -14.90 8.71
C LEU A 187 2.03 -14.13 9.99
N ASP A 188 2.90 -13.12 9.92
CA ASP A 188 3.18 -12.23 11.06
C ASP A 188 1.91 -11.50 11.54
N TRP A 189 1.08 -11.01 10.61
CA TRP A 189 -0.21 -10.42 10.96
C TRP A 189 -1.15 -11.41 11.68
N LEU A 190 -1.24 -12.66 11.18
CA LEU A 190 -2.04 -13.72 11.80
C LEU A 190 -1.52 -14.08 13.19
N GLU A 191 -0.20 -14.21 13.38
CA GLU A 191 0.41 -14.49 14.68
C GLU A 191 0.10 -13.39 15.72
N ARG A 192 0.23 -12.12 15.33
CA ARG A 192 -0.12 -10.98 16.19
C ARG A 192 -1.62 -10.97 16.53
N SER A 193 -2.47 -11.24 15.54
CA SER A 193 -3.92 -11.28 15.69
C SER A 193 -4.37 -12.42 16.60
N LEU A 194 -3.76 -13.60 16.48
CA LEU A 194 -3.97 -14.75 17.36
C LEU A 194 -3.53 -14.45 18.78
N LYS A 195 -2.33 -13.89 18.97
CA LYS A 195 -1.83 -13.49 20.29
C LYS A 195 -2.77 -12.50 20.98
N ASN A 196 -3.27 -11.52 20.24
CA ASN A 196 -4.20 -10.51 20.77
C ASN A 196 -5.57 -11.10 21.08
N SER A 197 -6.07 -12.01 20.23
CA SER A 197 -7.35 -12.69 20.46
C SER A 197 -7.29 -13.62 21.68
N LYS A 198 -6.21 -14.40 21.83
CA LYS A 198 -6.00 -15.29 22.99
C LYS A 198 -5.87 -14.54 24.31
N LYS A 199 -5.24 -13.35 24.32
CA LYS A 199 -5.21 -12.49 25.52
C LYS A 199 -6.60 -12.04 25.99
N ARG A 200 -7.58 -11.97 25.08
CA ARG A 200 -8.96 -11.56 25.36
C ARG A 200 -9.88 -12.75 25.69
N GLU A 201 -9.34 -13.98 25.76
CA GLU A 201 -10.13 -15.21 25.93
C GLU A 201 -10.94 -15.40 27.21
N PRO A 202 -10.61 -14.86 28.41
CA PRO A 202 -11.42 -15.19 29.59
C PRO A 202 -12.82 -14.55 29.48
N GLY A 203 -13.80 -15.34 29.01
CA GLY A 203 -15.23 -14.99 28.93
C GLY A 203 -15.83 -14.79 27.54
N LEU A 204 -15.16 -15.19 26.45
CA LEU A 204 -15.63 -14.90 25.08
C LEU A 204 -16.98 -15.55 24.73
N GLY A 205 -17.83 -14.78 24.03
CA GLY A 205 -19.08 -15.28 23.46
C GLY A 205 -18.85 -16.13 22.20
N LYS A 206 -19.90 -16.82 21.74
CA LYS A 206 -19.84 -17.72 20.55
C LYS A 206 -19.24 -17.08 19.29
N LYS A 207 -19.44 -15.78 19.07
CA LYS A 207 -18.92 -15.05 17.89
C LYS A 207 -17.40 -14.91 17.91
N GLU A 208 -16.81 -14.62 19.07
CA GLU A 208 -15.37 -14.41 19.19
C GLU A 208 -14.60 -15.74 19.16
N SER A 209 -15.21 -16.80 19.69
CA SER A 209 -14.70 -18.17 19.54
C SER A 209 -14.65 -18.63 18.07
N ASN A 210 -15.68 -18.31 17.28
CA ASN A 210 -15.68 -18.58 15.82
C ASN A 210 -14.57 -17.81 15.08
N ASN A 211 -14.33 -16.55 15.44
CA ASN A 211 -13.26 -15.75 14.83
C ASN A 211 -11.87 -16.31 15.15
N LEU A 212 -11.65 -16.78 16.39
CA LEU A 212 -10.39 -17.41 16.77
C LEU A 212 -10.14 -18.68 15.95
N TYR A 213 -11.14 -19.55 15.81
CA TYR A 213 -11.06 -20.75 14.97
C TYR A 213 -10.70 -20.43 13.51
N LEU A 214 -11.32 -19.39 12.93
CA LEU A 214 -11.02 -18.95 11.56
C LEU A 214 -9.58 -18.42 11.43
N LEU A 215 -9.09 -17.65 12.40
CA LEU A 215 -7.71 -17.17 12.42
C LEU A 215 -6.70 -18.32 12.53
N GLU A 216 -6.98 -19.33 13.37
CA GLU A 216 -6.11 -20.51 13.50
C GLU A 216 -6.09 -21.34 12.21
N ALA A 217 -7.24 -21.56 11.58
CA ALA A 217 -7.32 -22.24 10.29
C ALA A 217 -6.58 -21.48 9.18
N GLN A 218 -6.70 -20.15 9.14
CA GLN A 218 -5.94 -19.31 8.21
C GLN A 218 -4.43 -19.37 8.46
N HIS A 219 -4.00 -19.36 9.73
CA HIS A 219 -2.59 -19.46 10.10
C HIS A 219 -1.97 -20.77 9.62
N VAL A 220 -2.63 -21.92 9.84
CA VAL A 220 -2.16 -23.23 9.35
C VAL A 220 -2.04 -23.24 7.82
N ARG A 221 -3.05 -22.71 7.12
CA ARG A 221 -3.06 -22.61 5.66
C ARG A 221 -1.89 -21.78 5.12
N VAL A 222 -1.68 -20.59 5.67
CA VAL A 222 -0.63 -19.66 5.21
C VAL A 222 0.75 -20.20 5.54
N ARG A 223 0.94 -20.84 6.70
CA ARG A 223 2.19 -21.51 7.05
C ARG A 223 2.57 -22.57 6.02
N ARG A 224 1.63 -23.47 5.70
CA ARG A 224 1.85 -24.52 4.70
C ARG A 224 2.19 -23.93 3.32
N ALA A 225 1.44 -22.90 2.89
CA ALA A 225 1.71 -22.20 1.65
C ALA A 225 3.12 -21.59 1.60
N LEU A 226 3.58 -21.01 2.72
CA LEU A 226 4.93 -20.45 2.83
C LEU A 226 6.01 -21.55 2.75
N ASP A 227 5.80 -22.68 3.42
CA ASP A 227 6.75 -23.80 3.38
C ASP A 227 6.89 -24.37 1.95
N GLU A 228 5.76 -24.54 1.24
CA GLU A 228 5.73 -24.96 -0.16
C GLU A 228 6.38 -23.90 -1.09
N CYS A 229 6.10 -22.62 -0.86
CA CYS A 229 6.73 -21.52 -1.61
C CYS A 229 8.26 -21.50 -1.42
N ARG A 230 8.75 -21.69 -0.19
CA ARG A 230 10.18 -21.75 0.12
C ARG A 230 10.86 -22.96 -0.51
N ALA A 231 10.18 -24.10 -0.58
CA ALA A 231 10.69 -25.27 -1.29
C ALA A 231 10.87 -24.97 -2.79
N ASP A 232 9.89 -24.32 -3.43
CA ASP A 232 9.98 -23.92 -4.84
C ASP A 232 11.09 -22.89 -5.07
N LEU A 233 11.25 -21.90 -4.17
CA LEU A 233 12.36 -20.94 -4.21
C LEU A 233 13.72 -21.64 -4.13
N GLY A 234 13.85 -22.62 -3.22
CA GLY A 234 15.07 -23.43 -3.08
C GLY A 234 15.40 -24.21 -4.34
N GLN A 235 14.40 -24.79 -5.02
CA GLN A 235 14.59 -25.48 -6.31
C GLN A 235 15.03 -24.53 -7.43
N ARG A 236 14.62 -23.25 -7.36
CA ARG A 236 15.00 -22.19 -8.31
C ARG A 236 16.34 -21.53 -7.97
N GLY A 237 16.98 -21.90 -6.86
CA GLY A 237 18.21 -21.25 -6.39
C GLY A 237 17.99 -19.80 -5.92
N LEU A 238 16.75 -19.46 -5.54
CA LEU A 238 16.36 -18.13 -5.09
C LEU A 238 16.34 -18.08 -3.56
N THR A 239 16.84 -17.00 -2.98
CA THR A 239 16.81 -16.77 -1.53
C THR A 239 15.64 -15.84 -1.20
N PRO A 240 14.73 -16.22 -0.27
CA PRO A 240 13.67 -15.33 0.20
C PRO A 240 14.23 -14.00 0.69
N ARG A 241 13.54 -12.91 0.39
CA ARG A 241 13.90 -11.59 0.93
C ARG A 241 13.44 -11.52 2.37
N THR A 242 14.25 -10.91 3.23
CA THR A 242 13.82 -10.63 4.59
C THR A 242 12.76 -9.55 4.56
N TRP A 243 11.51 -9.92 4.87
CA TRP A 243 10.48 -8.94 5.15
C TRP A 243 10.82 -8.17 6.42
N VAL A 244 10.87 -6.85 6.33
CA VAL A 244 11.08 -5.98 7.50
C VAL A 244 9.75 -5.27 7.78
N PRO A 245 9.16 -5.42 8.97
CA PRO A 245 7.94 -4.70 9.33
C PRO A 245 8.15 -3.20 9.16
N GLU A 246 7.42 -2.58 8.23
CA GLU A 246 7.59 -1.17 7.95
C GLU A 246 7.09 -0.31 9.12
N ASN A 247 8.01 0.44 9.71
CA ASN A 247 7.72 1.64 10.48
C ASN A 247 8.00 2.92 9.66
N VAL A 248 8.15 2.76 8.34
CA VAL A 248 8.71 3.74 7.41
C VAL A 248 7.87 5.03 7.35
N ASN A 249 6.54 4.90 7.42
CA ASN A 249 5.64 6.05 7.36
C ASN A 249 5.81 7.01 8.56
N PHE A 250 6.07 6.48 9.75
CA PHE A 250 6.30 7.31 10.93
C PHE A 250 7.63 8.06 10.83
N THR A 251 8.72 7.36 10.47
CA THR A 251 10.04 7.97 10.29
C THR A 251 10.02 9.07 9.23
N ARG A 252 9.31 8.85 8.12
CA ARG A 252 9.16 9.84 7.04
C ARG A 252 8.40 11.08 7.50
N SER A 253 7.33 10.91 8.29
CA SER A 253 6.58 12.02 8.88
C SER A 253 7.44 12.85 9.85
N GLN A 254 8.24 12.19 10.71
CA GLN A 254 9.16 12.88 11.61
C GLN A 254 10.23 13.68 10.87
N GLN A 255 10.84 13.07 9.84
CA GLN A 255 11.84 13.72 9.00
C GLN A 255 11.26 14.96 8.30
N TRP A 256 10.06 14.84 7.71
CA TRP A 256 9.37 15.96 7.07
C TRP A 256 9.14 17.13 8.04
N ARG A 257 8.67 16.87 9.26
CA ARG A 257 8.47 17.92 10.28
C ARG A 257 9.78 18.59 10.68
N ARG A 258 10.85 17.80 10.84
CA ARG A 258 12.18 18.33 11.13
C ARG A 258 12.64 19.25 10.02
N GLU A 259 12.51 18.85 8.75
CA GLU A 259 12.86 19.67 7.58
C GLU A 259 12.06 20.99 7.56
N ILE A 260 10.76 20.95 7.88
CA ILE A 260 9.95 22.16 7.93
C ILE A 260 10.46 23.14 8.99
N ARG A 261 10.69 22.65 10.22
CA ARG A 261 11.13 23.51 11.33
C ARG A 261 12.54 24.07 11.14
N THR A 262 13.44 23.25 10.61
CA THR A 262 14.88 23.59 10.56
C THR A 262 15.30 24.31 9.29
N HIS A 263 14.56 24.14 8.19
CA HIS A 263 14.95 24.68 6.90
C HIS A 263 13.84 25.52 6.25
N GLU A 264 12.63 24.98 6.10
CA GLU A 264 11.58 25.67 5.33
C GLU A 264 11.11 26.95 6.03
N LEU A 265 10.58 26.86 7.26
CA LEU A 265 10.06 28.03 7.99
C LEU A 265 11.11 29.14 8.17
N PRO A 266 12.35 28.85 8.61
CA PRO A 266 13.40 29.87 8.68
C PRO A 266 13.69 30.52 7.32
N SER A 267 13.69 29.74 6.22
CA SER A 267 13.90 30.28 4.89
C SER A 267 12.77 31.21 4.45
N LYS A 268 11.51 30.86 4.76
CA LYS A 268 10.35 31.73 4.50
C LYS A 268 10.43 33.04 5.30
N GLN A 269 10.78 32.94 6.59
CA GLN A 269 10.92 34.10 7.46
C GLN A 269 12.06 35.02 6.98
N GLN A 270 13.20 34.46 6.64
CA GLN A 270 14.34 35.21 6.10
C GLN A 270 13.96 35.97 4.83
N PHE A 271 13.17 35.36 3.93
CA PHE A 271 12.69 36.04 2.74
C PHE A 271 11.76 37.20 3.09
N LEU A 272 10.81 36.99 4.01
CA LEU A 272 9.91 38.05 4.48
C LEU A 272 10.68 39.23 5.09
N ASP A 273 11.74 38.96 5.85
CA ASP A 273 12.57 39.99 6.49
C ASP A 273 13.37 40.80 5.47
N GLN A 274 13.72 40.21 4.33
CA GLN A 274 14.46 40.85 3.23
C GLN A 274 13.56 41.65 2.27
N LEU A 275 12.24 41.47 2.31
CA LEU A 275 11.32 42.19 1.43
C LEU A 275 11.25 43.69 1.76
N PRO A 276 11.32 44.57 0.76
CA PRO A 276 11.21 46.01 0.98
C PRO A 276 9.78 46.38 1.43
N VAL A 277 9.65 47.49 2.15
CA VAL A 277 8.38 47.90 2.81
C VAL A 277 7.26 48.15 1.78
N ASN A 278 7.61 48.56 0.56
CA ASN A 278 6.68 48.80 -0.54
C ASN A 278 6.18 47.53 -1.25
N ALA A 279 6.77 46.36 -1.00
CA ALA A 279 6.32 45.07 -1.55
C ALA A 279 5.14 44.50 -0.74
N THR A 280 4.09 45.29 -0.54
CA THR A 280 3.03 45.00 0.44
C THR A 280 2.26 43.71 0.11
N ALA A 281 1.94 43.47 -1.17
CA ALA A 281 1.21 42.26 -1.56
C ALA A 281 2.10 41.02 -1.41
N THR A 282 3.37 41.09 -1.81
CA THR A 282 4.32 39.98 -1.62
C THR A 282 4.51 39.65 -0.14
N ARG A 283 4.69 40.66 0.72
CA ARG A 283 4.83 40.46 2.17
C ARG A 283 3.61 39.74 2.77
N GLN A 284 2.40 40.13 2.38
CA GLN A 284 1.17 39.46 2.80
C GLN A 284 1.10 38.01 2.32
N ALA A 285 1.47 37.75 1.07
CA ALA A 285 1.49 36.40 0.50
C ALA A 285 2.48 35.47 1.21
N VAL A 286 3.69 35.97 1.53
CA VAL A 286 4.70 35.20 2.27
C VAL A 286 4.24 34.93 3.69
N GLN A 287 3.69 35.92 4.40
CA GLN A 287 3.17 35.73 5.75
C GLN A 287 2.05 34.69 5.78
N ALA A 288 1.09 34.77 4.86
CA ALA A 288 0.01 33.79 4.77
C ALA A 288 0.51 32.36 4.51
N ASP A 289 1.62 32.21 3.78
CA ASP A 289 2.24 30.91 3.53
C ASP A 289 3.02 30.39 4.76
N ILE A 290 3.67 31.27 5.53
CA ILE A 290 4.27 30.95 6.83
C ILE A 290 3.18 30.43 7.78
N ASP A 291 2.09 31.18 7.94
CA ASP A 291 0.98 30.83 8.83
C ASP A 291 0.37 29.48 8.45
N ARG A 292 0.16 29.24 7.14
CA ARG A 292 -0.34 27.96 6.62
C ARG A 292 0.62 26.81 6.94
N THR A 293 1.92 27.03 6.79
CA THR A 293 2.96 26.02 7.06
C THR A 293 3.01 25.68 8.55
N GLN A 294 2.94 26.69 9.42
CA GLN A 294 2.89 26.51 10.88
C GLN A 294 1.63 25.74 11.29
N LYS A 295 0.46 26.13 10.80
CA LYS A 295 -0.79 25.42 11.09
C LYS A 295 -0.75 23.96 10.64
N GLY A 296 -0.22 23.68 9.45
CA GLY A 296 -0.07 22.30 8.96
C GLY A 296 0.85 21.45 9.83
N LEU A 297 1.90 22.05 10.39
CA LEU A 297 2.80 21.40 11.34
C LEU A 297 2.09 21.11 12.67
N GLU A 298 1.32 22.06 13.21
CA GLU A 298 0.52 21.89 14.43
C GLU A 298 -0.53 20.79 14.29
N ASP A 299 -1.29 20.80 13.19
CA ASP A 299 -2.31 19.79 12.89
C ASP A 299 -1.69 18.38 12.79
N SER A 300 -0.49 18.27 12.21
CA SER A 300 0.26 17.00 12.14
C SER A 300 0.67 16.51 13.53
N LEU A 301 1.13 17.39 14.41
CA LEU A 301 1.52 17.04 15.77
C LEU A 301 0.32 16.62 16.63
N GLU A 302 -0.83 17.26 16.46
CA GLU A 302 -2.03 16.91 17.21
C GLU A 302 -2.59 15.54 16.79
N LYS A 303 -2.51 15.19 15.50
CA LYS A 303 -2.80 13.83 15.02
C LYS A 303 -1.90 12.80 15.68
N ASP A 304 -0.61 13.06 15.79
CA ASP A 304 0.32 12.15 16.45
C ASP A 304 0.02 12.00 17.93
N LYS A 305 -0.27 13.09 18.66
CA LYS A 305 -0.70 13.01 20.07
C LYS A 305 -1.95 12.16 20.22
N THR A 306 -2.90 12.28 19.30
CA THR A 306 -4.13 11.48 19.29
C THR A 306 -3.81 9.99 19.10
N ILE A 307 -2.95 9.66 18.13
CA ILE A 307 -2.48 8.29 17.90
C ILE A 307 -1.77 7.74 19.15
N ILE A 308 -0.87 8.53 19.75
CA ILE A 308 -0.14 8.13 20.96
C ILE A 308 -1.10 7.83 22.11
N ARG A 309 -2.08 8.71 22.37
CA ARG A 309 -3.09 8.49 23.41
C ARG A 309 -3.89 7.21 23.16
N LEU A 310 -4.34 6.98 21.92
CA LEU A 310 -5.09 5.78 21.55
C LEU A 310 -4.31 4.48 21.78
N HIS A 311 -2.99 4.49 21.62
CA HIS A 311 -2.16 3.32 21.91
C HIS A 311 -1.83 3.18 23.40
N ALA A 312 -1.60 4.29 24.10
CA ALA A 312 -1.39 4.31 25.54
C ALA A 312 -2.61 3.73 26.29
N ASP A 313 -3.82 4.13 25.89
CA ASP A 313 -5.09 3.63 26.45
C ASP A 313 -5.29 2.12 26.20
N LYS A 314 -4.65 1.57 25.16
CA LYS A 314 -4.69 0.13 24.82
C LYS A 314 -3.56 -0.68 25.46
N GLY A 315 -2.64 -0.05 26.19
CA GLY A 315 -1.47 -0.70 26.78
C GLY A 315 -0.50 -1.28 25.73
N GLU A 316 -0.52 -0.73 24.51
CA GLU A 316 0.32 -1.18 23.40
C GLU A 316 1.56 -0.28 23.30
N PRO A 317 2.79 -0.83 23.43
CA PRO A 317 4.00 -0.04 23.17
C PRO A 317 4.07 0.31 21.69
N ILE A 318 4.15 1.61 21.39
CA ILE A 318 4.34 2.07 20.00
C ILE A 318 5.83 2.00 19.68
N LYS A 319 6.24 0.90 19.05
CA LYS A 319 7.59 0.81 18.46
C LYS A 319 7.77 1.99 17.51
N GLY A 320 8.81 2.79 17.70
CA GLY A 320 9.10 4.00 16.91
C GLY A 320 8.83 5.33 17.62
N TYR A 321 7.98 5.37 18.67
CA TYR A 321 7.75 6.59 19.48
C TYR A 321 8.63 6.64 20.74
N GLU A 322 9.67 5.81 20.81
CA GLU A 322 10.56 5.73 21.97
C GLU A 322 11.42 6.99 22.16
N THR A 323 11.48 7.87 21.15
CA THR A 323 12.19 9.15 21.15
C THR A 323 11.25 10.34 20.91
N VAL A 324 10.19 10.44 21.69
CA VAL A 324 9.37 11.67 21.78
C VAL A 324 10.00 12.67 22.76
N GLU A 325 11.32 12.84 22.72
CA GLU A 325 11.98 13.97 23.40
C GLU A 325 11.83 15.27 22.61
N CYS A 326 11.45 15.22 21.32
CA CYS A 326 11.29 16.39 20.46
C CYS A 326 9.93 17.13 20.58
N LEU A 327 9.09 16.77 21.57
CA LEU A 327 7.84 17.48 21.88
C LEU A 327 7.95 18.40 23.12
N LYS A 328 9.15 18.57 23.68
CA LYS A 328 9.37 19.37 24.90
C LYS A 328 9.83 20.81 24.68
N ASP A 329 10.03 21.25 23.45
CA ASP A 329 10.39 22.63 23.13
C ASP A 329 9.29 23.35 22.35
#